data_AF-A0A3M7H9Y7-F1
#
_entry.id   AF-A0A3M7H9Y7-F1
#
_cell.length_a   1.000
_cell.length_b   1.000
_cell.length_c   1.000
_cell.angle_alpha   90.00
_cell.angle_beta   90.00
_cell.angle_gamma   90.00
#
_symmetry.space_group_name_H-M   'P 1'
#
loop_
_entity.id
_entity.type
_entity.pdbx_description
1 polymer ?
#
loop_
_entity_poly.entity_id
_entity_poly.type
_entity_poly.pdbx_seq_one_letter_code
_entity_poly.pdbx_strand_id
1 'polypeptide(L)'
;MLSRFSRLLRTEALANTGSLARDLLASERTFLAWTRTGLGFIALGIALEKVEAFAQLAPQLLQLHNTEDAKIAAGALVGSGTLCVAHGTTRYFGSMRDLRAGVFRPNKVGVIGLAVGSLGLAFAGTLLVMQSDKKQHHEKDETKDQKMAGFSRLNVRS
;
A
#
# COMPACT_ATOMS: atom_id res chain seq x y z
N MET A 1 -19.68 -17.31 -13.75
CA MET A 1 -19.65 -17.03 -12.29
C MET A 1 -19.62 -15.54 -11.93
N LEU A 2 -19.11 -14.65 -12.79
CA LEU A 2 -19.08 -13.18 -12.56
C LEU A 2 -20.46 -12.49 -12.47
N SER A 3 -21.52 -13.07 -13.05
CA SER A 3 -22.87 -12.46 -13.08
C SER A 3 -23.67 -12.59 -11.78
N ARG A 4 -23.24 -13.44 -10.82
CA ARG A 4 -23.85 -13.53 -9.49
C ARG A 4 -23.26 -12.52 -8.52
N PHE A 5 -21.98 -12.20 -8.68
CA PHE A 5 -21.29 -11.17 -7.90
C PHE A 5 -21.92 -9.78 -8.12
N SER A 6 -22.32 -9.46 -9.36
CA SER A 6 -22.97 -8.18 -9.69
C SER A 6 -24.40 -8.02 -9.15
N ARG A 7 -25.07 -9.12 -8.75
CA ARG A 7 -26.39 -9.06 -8.08
C ARG A 7 -26.26 -8.76 -6.58
N LEU A 8 -25.20 -9.23 -5.92
CA LEU A 8 -24.88 -8.88 -4.53
C LEU A 8 -24.48 -7.40 -4.36
N LEU A 9 -24.03 -6.76 -5.43
CA LEU A 9 -23.64 -5.35 -5.44
C LEU A 9 -24.79 -4.38 -5.76
N ARG A 10 -26.01 -4.87 -6.04
CA ARG A 10 -27.19 -4.00 -6.17
C ARG A 10 -27.66 -3.55 -4.80
N THR A 11 -27.44 -2.28 -4.50
CA THR A 11 -28.10 -1.60 -3.40
C THR A 11 -29.35 -0.91 -3.90
N GLU A 12 -30.48 -1.19 -3.23
CA GLU A 12 -31.69 -0.42 -3.42
C GLU A 12 -31.43 1.04 -3.03
N ALA A 13 -31.92 1.95 -3.85
CA ALA A 13 -31.83 3.37 -3.57
C ALA A 13 -32.84 3.69 -2.46
N LEU A 14 -32.35 4.10 -1.31
CA LEU A 14 -33.20 4.52 -0.21
C LEU A 14 -33.58 5.99 -0.42
N ALA A 15 -34.84 6.33 -0.19
CA ALA A 15 -35.27 7.73 -0.26
C ALA A 15 -34.53 8.54 0.81
N ASN A 16 -33.90 9.66 0.41
CA ASN A 16 -33.21 10.54 1.35
C ASN A 16 -34.21 11.46 2.05
N THR A 17 -34.84 10.97 3.12
CA THR A 17 -35.82 11.71 3.94
C THR A 17 -35.18 12.61 5.00
N GLY A 18 -33.84 12.59 5.11
CA GLY A 18 -33.08 13.39 6.07
C GLY A 18 -32.55 14.71 5.51
N SER A 19 -31.86 15.49 6.35
CA SER A 19 -31.18 16.71 5.92
C SER A 19 -29.93 16.38 5.09
N LEU A 20 -29.96 16.79 3.82
CA LEU A 20 -28.83 16.70 2.90
C LEU A 20 -27.57 17.35 3.47
N ALA A 21 -27.69 18.50 4.13
CA ALA A 21 -26.56 19.21 4.72
C ALA A 21 -25.84 18.39 5.81
N ARG A 22 -26.60 17.64 6.63
CA ARG A 22 -26.04 16.77 7.69
C ARG A 22 -25.25 15.61 7.10
N ASP A 23 -25.78 14.96 6.07
CA ASP A 23 -25.14 13.80 5.47
C ASP A 23 -23.91 14.19 4.64
N LEU A 24 -23.95 15.35 3.99
CA LEU A 24 -22.79 15.90 3.27
C LEU A 24 -21.67 16.27 4.24
N LEU A 25 -21.97 16.99 5.32
CA LEU A 25 -20.98 17.34 6.36
C LEU A 25 -20.35 16.10 7.02
N ALA A 26 -21.14 15.02 7.20
CA ALA A 26 -20.61 13.75 7.68
C ALA A 26 -19.66 13.12 6.64
N SER A 27 -20.03 13.13 5.36
CA SER A 27 -19.19 12.60 4.28
C SER A 27 -17.88 13.38 4.12
N GLU A 28 -17.90 14.71 4.26
CA GLU A 28 -16.73 15.58 4.25
C GLU A 28 -15.77 15.26 5.39
N ARG A 29 -16.28 15.07 6.62
CA ARG A 29 -15.44 14.66 7.77
C ARG A 29 -14.73 13.34 7.52
N THR A 30 -15.43 12.36 6.96
CA THR A 30 -14.79 11.09 6.63
C THR A 30 -13.76 11.26 5.52
N PHE A 31 -14.06 12.04 4.48
CA PHE A 31 -13.13 12.34 3.40
C PHE A 31 -11.84 13.00 3.92
N LEU A 32 -11.96 14.03 4.77
CA LEU A 32 -10.80 14.70 5.36
C LEU A 32 -9.98 13.76 6.25
N ALA A 33 -10.62 12.82 6.96
CA ALA A 33 -9.91 11.80 7.72
C ALA A 33 -9.10 10.86 6.81
N TRP A 34 -9.69 10.39 5.70
CA TRP A 34 -9.00 9.57 4.69
C TRP A 34 -7.82 10.33 4.05
N THR A 35 -8.02 11.60 3.71
CA THR A 35 -6.95 12.44 3.15
C THR A 35 -5.82 12.63 4.16
N ARG A 36 -6.15 12.89 5.43
CA ARG A 36 -5.15 13.06 6.49
C ARG A 36 -4.30 11.81 6.69
N THR A 37 -4.91 10.63 6.78
CA THR A 37 -4.15 9.39 6.98
C THR A 37 -3.33 9.02 5.75
N GLY A 38 -3.89 9.21 4.54
CA GLY A 38 -3.19 8.97 3.29
C GLY A 38 -1.97 9.89 3.11
N LEU A 39 -2.09 11.18 3.41
CA LEU A 39 -0.96 12.11 3.41
C LEU A 39 0.10 11.75 4.46
N GLY A 40 -0.31 11.26 5.63
CA GLY A 40 0.62 10.76 6.65
C GLY A 40 1.47 9.59 6.15
N PHE A 41 0.86 8.63 5.46
CA PHE A 41 1.59 7.51 4.86
C PHE A 41 2.52 7.94 3.73
N ILE A 42 2.09 8.86 2.86
CA ILE A 42 2.94 9.41 1.80
C ILE A 42 4.15 10.13 2.42
N ALA A 43 3.92 11.00 3.41
CA ALA A 43 4.98 11.74 4.07
C ALA A 43 5.99 10.81 4.76
N LEU A 44 5.51 9.78 5.45
CA LEU A 44 6.38 8.80 6.10
C LEU A 44 7.18 7.97 5.08
N GLY A 45 6.58 7.60 3.93
CA GLY A 45 7.31 6.92 2.86
C GLY A 45 8.41 7.77 2.25
N ILE A 46 8.13 9.06 2.00
CA ILE A 46 9.14 10.02 1.52
C ILE A 46 10.24 10.22 2.58
N ALA A 47 9.88 10.30 3.85
CA ALA A 47 10.86 10.46 4.94
C ALA A 47 11.82 9.27 5.02
N LEU A 48 11.33 8.04 4.82
CA LEU A 48 12.17 6.83 4.78
C LEU A 48 13.23 6.91 3.67
N GLU A 49 12.84 7.31 2.45
CA GLU A 49 13.79 7.52 1.35
C GLU A 49 14.85 8.59 1.68
N LYS A 50 14.46 9.68 2.36
CA LYS A 50 15.40 10.75 2.75
C LYS A 50 16.39 10.28 3.81
N VAL A 51 15.95 9.49 4.79
CA VAL A 51 16.82 8.91 5.81
C VAL A 51 17.84 7.95 5.18
N GLU A 52 17.40 7.13 4.22
CA GLU A 52 18.27 6.21 3.49
C GLU A 52 19.30 6.95 2.63
N ALA A 53 18.87 7.99 1.89
CA ALA A 53 19.77 8.83 1.11
C ALA A 53 20.87 9.48 1.98
N PHE A 54 20.52 9.88 3.20
CA PHE A 54 21.48 10.43 4.16
C PHE A 54 22.43 9.35 4.71
N ALA A 55 21.93 8.13 4.96
CA ALA A 55 22.74 7.00 5.42
C ALA A 55 23.83 6.61 4.39
N GLN A 56 23.56 6.74 3.09
CA GLN A 56 24.55 6.49 2.03
C GLN A 56 25.73 7.48 2.06
N LEU A 57 25.52 8.72 2.50
CA LEU A 57 26.57 9.74 2.60
C LEU A 57 27.42 9.59 3.87
N ALA A 58 26.88 8.96 4.93
CA ALA A 58 27.54 8.77 6.21
C ALA A 58 27.49 7.30 6.67
N PRO A 59 28.15 6.37 5.96
CA PRO A 59 28.09 4.93 6.23
C PRO A 59 28.67 4.53 7.60
N GLN A 60 29.36 5.45 8.28
CA GLN A 60 30.09 5.23 9.54
C GLN A 60 29.21 5.42 10.79
N LEU A 61 28.08 6.13 10.68
CA LEU A 61 27.18 6.42 11.81
C LEU A 61 25.88 5.60 11.78
N LEU A 62 25.49 5.08 10.61
CA LEU A 62 24.25 4.33 10.45
C LEU A 62 24.52 3.09 9.60
N GLN A 63 24.85 1.98 10.25
CA GLN A 63 25.01 0.69 9.60
C GLN A 63 23.63 0.10 9.29
N LEU A 64 22.88 0.75 8.41
CA LEU A 64 21.56 0.28 7.98
C LEU A 64 21.78 -0.93 7.06
N HIS A 65 21.59 -2.12 7.62
CA HIS A 65 21.57 -3.38 6.88
C HIS A 65 20.34 -3.37 5.96
N ASN A 66 20.55 -3.46 4.65
CA ASN A 66 19.54 -3.56 3.58
C ASN A 66 18.86 -2.26 3.11
N THR A 67 19.58 -1.56 2.22
CA THR A 67 19.10 -0.45 1.39
C THR A 67 17.88 -0.85 0.53
N GLU A 68 17.80 -2.09 0.02
CA GLU A 68 16.65 -2.51 -0.81
C GLU A 68 15.33 -2.63 -0.03
N ASP A 69 15.36 -3.13 1.20
CA ASP A 69 14.15 -3.34 2.00
C ASP A 69 13.50 -2.01 2.39
N ALA A 70 14.32 -1.00 2.68
CA ALA A 70 13.87 0.36 2.98
C ALA A 70 13.16 1.01 1.78
N LYS A 71 13.68 0.84 0.55
CA LYS A 71 13.06 1.33 -0.68
C LYS A 71 11.72 0.67 -0.96
N ILE A 72 11.64 -0.65 -0.77
CA ILE A 72 10.38 -1.40 -0.93
C ILE A 72 9.35 -0.93 0.10
N ALA A 73 9.75 -0.75 1.35
CA ALA A 73 8.88 -0.25 2.42
C ALA A 73 8.41 1.20 2.15
N ALA A 74 9.31 2.08 1.70
CA ALA A 74 8.98 3.46 1.31
C ALA A 74 7.98 3.48 0.16
N GLY A 75 8.21 2.68 -0.89
CA GLY A 75 7.29 2.53 -2.02
C GLY A 75 5.93 1.98 -1.60
N ALA A 76 5.88 1.00 -0.71
CA ALA A 76 4.63 0.46 -0.16
C ALA A 76 3.87 1.51 0.66
N LEU A 77 4.56 2.35 1.42
CA LEU A 77 3.94 3.45 2.18
C LEU A 77 3.36 4.53 1.28
N VAL A 78 4.12 5.00 0.29
CA VAL A 78 3.63 6.00 -0.67
C VAL A 78 2.46 5.44 -1.48
N GLY A 79 2.56 4.18 -1.93
CA GLY A 79 1.51 3.50 -2.66
C GLY A 79 0.23 3.34 -1.84
N SER A 80 0.33 2.87 -0.60
CA SER A 80 -0.82 2.71 0.31
C SER A 80 -1.46 4.06 0.65
N GLY A 81 -0.66 5.09 0.91
CA GLY A 81 -1.15 6.44 1.16
C GLY A 81 -1.86 7.05 -0.05
N THR A 82 -1.31 6.89 -1.25
CA THR A 82 -1.93 7.36 -2.50
C THR A 82 -3.27 6.67 -2.75
N LEU A 83 -3.33 5.35 -2.57
CA LEU A 83 -4.57 4.58 -2.70
C LEU A 83 -5.62 5.02 -1.67
N CYS A 84 -5.20 5.27 -0.44
CA CYS A 84 -6.04 5.77 0.65
C CYS A 84 -6.71 7.10 0.27
N VAL A 85 -5.94 8.07 -0.24
CA VAL A 85 -6.49 9.37 -0.70
C VAL A 85 -7.42 9.19 -1.90
N ALA A 86 -6.98 8.44 -2.92
CA ALA A 86 -7.78 8.20 -4.12
C ALA A 86 -9.13 7.54 -3.79
N HIS A 87 -9.14 6.60 -2.86
CA HIS A 87 -10.37 5.97 -2.39
C HIS A 87 -11.29 6.97 -1.67
N GLY A 88 -10.75 7.76 -0.74
CA GLY A 88 -11.50 8.83 -0.08
C GLY A 88 -12.20 9.74 -1.09
N THR A 89 -11.48 10.16 -2.14
CA THR A 89 -12.00 10.99 -3.22
C THR A 89 -13.12 10.30 -4.00
N THR A 90 -12.91 9.08 -4.49
CA THR A 90 -13.94 8.35 -5.26
C THR A 90 -15.20 8.09 -4.44
N ARG A 91 -15.06 7.77 -3.15
CA ARG A 91 -16.19 7.62 -2.22
C ARG A 91 -16.95 8.95 -2.06
N TYR A 92 -16.25 10.05 -1.82
CA TYR A 92 -16.85 11.36 -1.58
C TYR A 92 -17.70 11.83 -2.77
N PHE A 93 -17.13 11.80 -3.98
CA PHE A 93 -17.84 12.24 -5.19
C PHE A 93 -19.03 11.35 -5.55
N GLY A 94 -18.95 10.04 -5.29
CA GLY A 94 -20.08 9.12 -5.44
C GLY A 94 -21.24 9.47 -4.50
N SER A 95 -20.95 9.59 -3.19
CA SER A 95 -21.97 9.96 -2.20
C SER A 95 -22.55 11.36 -2.46
N MET A 96 -21.75 12.32 -2.91
CA MET A 96 -22.23 13.66 -3.24
C MET A 96 -23.18 13.67 -4.46
N ARG A 97 -22.95 12.82 -5.47
CA ARG A 97 -23.87 12.68 -6.62
C ARG A 97 -25.20 12.06 -6.21
N ASP A 98 -25.16 11.01 -5.40
CA ASP A 98 -26.38 10.31 -4.95
C ASP A 98 -27.23 11.23 -4.05
N LEU A 99 -26.61 11.89 -3.06
CA LEU A 99 -27.30 12.79 -2.14
C LEU A 99 -27.99 13.95 -2.88
N ARG A 100 -27.34 14.55 -3.89
CA ARG A 100 -27.94 15.61 -4.73
C ARG A 100 -29.12 15.13 -5.57
N ALA A 101 -29.16 13.85 -5.92
CA ALA A 101 -30.28 13.24 -6.64
C ALA A 101 -31.45 12.86 -5.72
N GLY A 102 -31.37 13.13 -4.41
CA GLY A 102 -32.43 12.79 -3.44
C GLY A 102 -32.47 11.30 -3.06
N VAL A 103 -31.47 10.53 -3.46
CA VAL A 103 -31.39 9.09 -3.23
C VAL A 103 -30.12 8.74 -2.45
N PHE A 104 -30.23 7.83 -1.50
CA PHE A 104 -29.10 7.28 -0.78
C PHE A 104 -28.80 5.87 -1.27
N ARG A 105 -27.69 5.69 -1.99
CA ARG A 105 -27.19 4.36 -2.38
C ARG A 105 -26.01 4.03 -1.49
N PRO A 106 -26.14 3.06 -0.56
CA PRO A 106 -25.00 2.64 0.25
C PRO A 106 -23.88 2.15 -0.69
N ASN A 107 -22.70 2.76 -0.60
CA ASN A 107 -21.55 2.44 -1.43
C ASN A 107 -20.87 1.14 -0.98
N LYS A 108 -21.56 0.01 -1.20
CA LYS A 108 -21.05 -1.33 -0.89
C LYS A 108 -19.82 -1.69 -1.72
N VAL A 109 -19.79 -1.27 -2.99
CA VAL A 109 -18.67 -1.53 -3.91
C VAL A 109 -17.39 -0.86 -3.43
N GLY A 110 -17.46 0.41 -3.01
CA GLY A 110 -16.31 1.14 -2.49
C GLY A 110 -15.79 0.55 -1.18
N VAL A 111 -16.67 0.20 -0.24
CA VAL A 111 -16.26 -0.38 1.06
C VAL A 111 -15.68 -1.78 0.90
N ILE A 112 -16.33 -2.64 0.12
CA ILE A 112 -15.83 -4.00 -0.16
C ILE A 112 -14.53 -3.92 -0.97
N GLY A 113 -14.46 -3.03 -1.97
CA GLY A 113 -13.25 -2.79 -2.74
C GLY A 113 -12.08 -2.31 -1.89
N LEU A 114 -12.33 -1.46 -0.89
CA LEU A 114 -11.29 -1.04 0.05
C LEU A 114 -10.85 -2.19 0.95
N ALA A 115 -11.79 -2.96 1.50
CA ALA A 115 -11.47 -4.09 2.38
C ALA A 115 -10.65 -5.15 1.63
N VAL A 116 -11.05 -5.51 0.42
CA VAL A 116 -10.27 -6.43 -0.43
C VAL A 116 -8.94 -5.81 -0.83
N GLY A 117 -8.92 -4.52 -1.17
CA GLY A 117 -7.71 -3.79 -1.54
C GLY A 117 -6.69 -3.71 -0.40
N SER A 118 -7.12 -3.48 0.84
CA SER A 118 -6.23 -3.42 2.01
C SER A 118 -5.69 -4.79 2.39
N LEU A 119 -6.51 -5.85 2.32
CA LEU A 119 -6.03 -7.22 2.45
C LEU A 119 -5.03 -7.58 1.35
N GLY A 120 -5.33 -7.19 0.11
CA GLY A 120 -4.44 -7.39 -1.03
C GLY A 120 -3.11 -6.67 -0.88
N LEU A 121 -3.12 -5.42 -0.40
CA LEU A 121 -1.90 -4.66 -0.12
C LEU A 121 -1.08 -5.26 1.01
N ALA A 122 -1.74 -5.71 2.09
CA ALA A 122 -1.06 -6.39 3.19
C ALA A 122 -0.40 -7.68 2.71
N PHE A 123 -1.09 -8.45 1.88
CA PHE A 123 -0.57 -9.69 1.31
C PHE A 123 0.55 -9.44 0.29
N ALA A 124 0.43 -8.41 -0.54
CA ALA A 124 1.49 -8.01 -1.47
C ALA A 124 2.73 -7.52 -0.73
N GLY A 125 2.55 -6.75 0.35
CA GLY A 125 3.64 -6.28 1.20
C GLY A 125 4.41 -7.44 1.84
N THR A 126 3.70 -8.44 2.39
CA THR A 126 4.37 -9.62 2.96
C THR A 126 5.07 -10.47 1.90
N LEU A 127 4.47 -10.64 0.72
CA LEU A 127 5.11 -11.36 -0.39
C LEU A 127 6.37 -10.65 -0.90
N LEU A 128 6.34 -9.31 -1.01
CA LEU A 128 7.51 -8.53 -1.43
C LEU A 128 8.66 -8.68 -0.43
N VAL A 129 8.39 -8.58 0.87
CA VAL A 129 9.40 -8.82 1.94
C VAL A 129 9.96 -10.23 1.84
N MET A 130 9.10 -11.23 1.64
CA MET A 130 9.52 -12.62 1.55
C MET A 130 10.34 -12.92 0.27
N GLN A 131 10.16 -12.13 -0.80
CA GLN A 131 11.00 -12.21 -2.00
C GLN A 131 12.37 -11.56 -1.79
N SER A 132 12.44 -10.45 -1.05
CA SER A 132 13.72 -9.83 -0.69
C SER A 132 14.59 -10.79 0.12
N ASP A 133 14.02 -11.47 1.11
CA ASP A 133 14.74 -12.45 1.94
C ASP A 133 15.30 -13.61 1.11
N LYS A 134 14.53 -14.12 0.15
CA LYS A 134 14.97 -15.22 -0.74
C LYS A 134 16.13 -14.83 -1.65
N LYS A 135 16.13 -13.61 -2.20
CA LYS A 135 17.23 -13.13 -3.05
C LYS A 135 18.55 -13.04 -2.28
N GLN A 136 18.50 -12.53 -1.05
CA GLN A 136 19.66 -12.41 -0.16
C GLN A 136 20.30 -13.77 0.17
N HIS A 137 19.46 -14.79 0.38
CA HIS A 137 19.94 -16.15 0.62
C HIS A 137 20.62 -16.77 -0.60
N HIS A 138 20.03 -16.63 -1.79
CA HIS A 138 20.56 -17.22 -3.01
C HIS A 138 21.93 -16.63 -3.41
N GLU A 139 22.12 -15.33 -3.23
CA GLU A 139 23.39 -14.66 -3.54
C GLU A 139 24.53 -15.06 -2.57
N LYS A 140 24.20 -15.29 -1.29
CA LYS A 140 25.17 -15.78 -0.30
C LYS A 140 25.64 -17.20 -0.60
N ASP A 141 24.76 -18.07 -1.10
CA ASP A 141 25.09 -19.45 -1.44
C ASP A 141 25.97 -19.52 -2.70
N GLU A 142 25.64 -18.78 -3.76
CA GLU A 142 26.50 -18.69 -4.95
C GLU A 142 27.90 -18.16 -4.63
N THR A 143 28.00 -17.13 -3.79
CA THR A 143 29.29 -16.53 -3.39
C THR A 143 30.13 -17.51 -2.56
N LYS A 144 29.50 -18.34 -1.72
CA LYS A 144 30.19 -19.40 -0.95
C LYS A 144 30.72 -20.49 -1.87
N ASP A 145 29.92 -20.97 -2.81
CA ASP A 145 30.32 -22.03 -3.73
C ASP A 145 31.47 -21.59 -4.64
N GLN A 146 31.44 -20.33 -5.09
CA GLN A 146 32.51 -19.75 -5.89
C GLN A 146 33.84 -19.65 -5.12
N LYS A 147 33.79 -19.29 -3.82
CA LYS A 147 34.97 -19.31 -2.95
C LYS A 147 35.53 -20.72 -2.73
N MET A 148 34.66 -21.71 -2.51
CA MET A 148 35.04 -23.12 -2.31
C MET A 148 35.70 -23.70 -3.58
N ALA A 149 35.15 -23.39 -4.76
CA ALA A 149 35.72 -23.80 -6.04
C ALA A 149 37.07 -23.14 -6.32
N GLY A 150 37.24 -21.87 -5.98
CA GLY A 150 38.52 -21.16 -6.06
C GLY A 150 39.59 -21.77 -5.17
N PHE A 151 39.24 -22.11 -3.92
CA PHE A 151 40.17 -22.73 -2.96
C PHE A 151 40.62 -24.13 -3.41
N SER A 152 39.72 -24.94 -3.95
CA SER A 152 40.06 -26.25 -4.52
C SER A 152 40.99 -26.14 -5.72
N ARG A 153 40.82 -25.13 -6.59
CA ARG A 153 41.71 -24.93 -7.75
C ARG A 153 43.12 -24.46 -7.36
N LEU A 154 43.25 -23.72 -6.25
CA LEU A 154 44.55 -23.29 -5.72
C LEU A 154 45.32 -24.46 -5.07
N ASN A 155 44.62 -25.34 -4.36
CA ASN A 155 45.23 -26.51 -3.70
C ASN A 155 45.66 -27.62 -4.67
N VAL A 156 45.11 -27.67 -5.89
CA VAL A 156 45.48 -28.66 -6.93
C VAL A 156 46.69 -28.20 -7.77
N ARG A 157 47.12 -26.94 -7.63
CA ARG A 157 48.19 -26.32 -8.44
C ARG A 157 49.53 -26.16 -7.71
N SER A 158 49.61 -26.52 -6.42
CA SER A 158 50.83 -26.62 -5.61
C SER A 158 51.32 -28.05 -5.53
#